data_AF-A0A660Z9H8-F1
#
_entry.id   AF-A0A660Z9H8-F1
#
_cell.length_a   1.000
_cell.length_b   1.000
_cell.length_c   1.000
_cell.angle_alpha   90.00
_cell.angle_beta   90.00
_cell.angle_gamma   90.00
#
_symmetry.space_group_name_H-M   'P 1'
#
loop_
_entity.id
_entity.type
_entity.pdbx_description
1 polymer ?
#
loop_
_entity_poly.entity_id
_entity_poly.type
_entity_poly.pdbx_seq_one_letter_code
_entity_poly.pdbx_strand_id
1 'polypeptide(L)'
;MKIKSLLLLVLLLSISIFSQDSVQTFLSLTNTGVAEFHQLYPEYDGRGTIILVLDTGVDMGIDGLTHTSTGEVKVIDVQDFTGEGDVQLYEADIDEEDDKKMFINEDMNLKVFGADKLTYHSVDDEYFIGAFEESKLINSSSGAADLNGNGTTDDMYMIIAFKTMVEDEQFWIAYFDTDGDGDISDEFPLRDYKADQQSFTILNQEGLAPLTIGLNIFPEEKRVSLHFDDGAHGTHVAGIAAGFDIGGTGLNGVAPGAYIISCKLGNNLYAGGATVTESMKQAYLYADKISKEREEPCIINMSFGIGSEIEGRSEMAQFLAGLLKDNPYLYVCNSNGNEGPGISTTGLPAASEYVLSSGAILPREVGRDLYSADLDRDIVLYFSSRGGEVNTPDICSPGASTSTVPNWAGGDRFWGTSMASPYSAGVVSLLMSAMRSEFPDVKIPSQLVFTAIRESATKMDGYSYLDQGSGYINVIEAFNLLKKYVNDGEVKNIETYTITSIAPNMPDGKAPSLYLRNGSFLDGNEKFNFIVRRNNFQQVDKFYRVYKI
;
A
#
# COMPACT_ATOMS: atom_id res chain seq x y z
N MET A 1 -47.35 44.93 -23.09
CA MET A 1 -46.39 44.64 -22.01
C MET A 1 -46.44 43.20 -21.46
N LYS A 2 -47.58 42.48 -21.48
CA LYS A 2 -47.68 41.18 -20.79
C LYS A 2 -47.05 39.96 -21.50
N ILE A 3 -46.89 39.98 -22.82
CA ILE A 3 -46.34 38.83 -23.58
C ILE A 3 -44.80 38.79 -23.56
N LYS A 4 -44.13 39.95 -23.58
CA LYS A 4 -42.66 40.02 -23.49
C LYS A 4 -42.14 39.58 -22.12
N SER A 5 -42.85 39.90 -21.04
CA SER A 5 -42.47 39.44 -19.69
C SER A 5 -42.71 37.94 -19.49
N LEU A 6 -43.74 37.36 -20.12
CA LEU A 6 -43.98 35.92 -20.06
C LEU A 6 -42.95 35.14 -20.88
N LEU A 7 -42.55 35.65 -22.05
CA LEU A 7 -41.47 35.04 -22.84
C LEU A 7 -40.13 35.11 -22.11
N LEU A 8 -39.83 36.21 -21.41
CA LEU A 8 -38.62 36.35 -20.60
C LEU A 8 -38.62 35.39 -19.42
N LEU A 9 -39.78 35.17 -18.77
CA LEU A 9 -39.92 34.22 -17.67
C LEU A 9 -39.78 32.77 -18.14
N VAL A 10 -40.31 32.43 -19.33
CA VAL A 10 -40.14 31.10 -19.94
C VAL A 10 -38.70 30.90 -20.44
N LEU A 11 -38.04 31.94 -20.95
CA LEU A 11 -36.62 31.89 -21.31
C LEU A 11 -35.74 31.70 -20.06
N LEU A 12 -36.07 32.39 -18.96
CA LEU A 12 -35.39 32.25 -17.66
C LEU A 12 -35.65 30.88 -17.01
N LEU A 13 -36.85 30.31 -17.18
CA LEU A 13 -37.16 28.94 -16.74
C LEU A 13 -36.49 27.86 -17.62
N SER A 14 -36.24 28.15 -18.90
CA SER A 14 -35.43 27.27 -19.78
C SER A 14 -33.92 27.37 -19.55
N ILE A 15 -33.47 28.36 -18.76
CA ILE A 15 -32.16 28.37 -18.10
C ILE A 15 -32.33 27.71 -16.73
N SER A 16 -33.04 26.59 -16.68
CA SER A 16 -32.70 25.57 -15.70
C SER A 16 -31.40 24.99 -16.21
N ILE A 17 -30.29 25.65 -15.85
CA ILE A 17 -28.97 25.04 -15.88
C ILE A 17 -29.22 23.71 -15.19
N PHE A 18 -29.22 22.61 -15.96
CA PHE A 18 -28.85 21.33 -15.39
C PHE A 18 -27.59 21.67 -14.64
N SER A 19 -27.62 21.61 -13.31
CA SER A 19 -26.41 21.51 -12.53
C SER A 19 -25.69 20.34 -13.18
N GLN A 20 -24.79 20.65 -14.11
CA GLN A 20 -23.76 19.74 -14.49
C GLN A 20 -23.10 19.51 -13.15
N ASP A 21 -23.22 18.30 -12.60
CA ASP A 21 -22.45 17.92 -11.43
C ASP A 21 -20.99 18.12 -11.84
N SER A 22 -20.51 19.34 -11.64
CA SER A 22 -19.19 19.84 -12.00
C SER A 22 -18.29 19.61 -10.81
N VAL A 23 -18.47 18.47 -10.15
CA VAL A 23 -17.51 17.94 -9.21
C VAL A 23 -16.48 17.26 -10.09
N GLN A 24 -15.30 17.87 -10.17
CA GLN A 24 -14.16 17.30 -10.87
C GLN A 24 -13.84 15.94 -10.23
N THR A 25 -13.77 14.88 -11.03
CA THR A 25 -13.49 13.53 -10.53
C THR A 25 -11.99 13.30 -10.48
N PHE A 26 -11.47 13.22 -9.25
CA PHE A 26 -10.06 12.97 -8.95
C PHE A 26 -9.74 11.49 -8.79
N LEU A 27 -10.69 10.73 -8.24
CA LEU A 27 -10.67 9.28 -8.10
C LEU A 27 -12.05 8.75 -8.50
N SER A 28 -12.11 7.76 -9.39
CA SER A 28 -13.40 7.20 -9.84
C SER A 28 -14.02 6.34 -8.75
N LEU A 29 -14.95 6.92 -7.98
CA LEU A 29 -15.72 6.21 -6.93
C LEU A 29 -17.14 5.83 -7.40
N THR A 30 -17.68 6.54 -8.39
CA THR A 30 -19.06 6.32 -8.84
C THR A 30 -19.19 5.08 -9.71
N ASN A 31 -18.29 4.86 -10.67
CA ASN A 31 -18.41 3.78 -11.67
C ASN A 31 -18.30 2.38 -11.07
N THR A 32 -17.68 2.27 -9.89
CA THR A 32 -17.48 1.01 -9.15
C THR A 32 -18.50 0.80 -8.04
N GLY A 33 -19.37 1.78 -7.79
CA GLY A 33 -20.35 1.78 -6.70
C GLY A 33 -19.81 2.19 -5.33
N VAL A 34 -18.55 2.62 -5.21
CA VAL A 34 -17.96 3.05 -3.91
C VAL A 34 -18.65 4.29 -3.35
N ALA A 35 -18.93 5.29 -4.19
CA ALA A 35 -19.66 6.48 -3.76
C ALA A 35 -21.07 6.13 -3.26
N GLU A 36 -21.75 5.22 -3.94
CA GLU A 36 -23.06 4.70 -3.51
C GLU A 36 -22.96 3.90 -2.21
N PHE A 37 -21.92 3.09 -2.06
CA PHE A 37 -21.67 2.29 -0.86
C PHE A 37 -21.50 3.18 0.37
N HIS A 38 -20.72 4.25 0.28
CA HIS A 38 -20.58 5.23 1.38
C HIS A 38 -21.89 5.92 1.73
N GLN A 39 -22.72 6.24 0.72
CA GLN A 39 -24.02 6.86 0.96
C GLN A 39 -25.00 5.90 1.67
N LEU A 40 -25.03 4.63 1.25
CA LEU A 40 -25.92 3.62 1.81
C LEU A 40 -25.45 3.12 3.18
N TYR A 41 -24.14 3.04 3.38
CA TYR A 41 -23.50 2.49 4.57
C TYR A 41 -22.37 3.40 5.10
N PRO A 42 -22.70 4.58 5.68
CA PRO A 42 -21.69 5.53 6.15
C PRO A 42 -20.73 4.97 7.19
N GLU A 43 -21.16 3.96 7.96
CA GLU A 43 -20.38 3.33 9.01
C GLU A 43 -19.49 2.18 8.50
N TYR A 44 -19.58 1.82 7.21
CA TYR A 44 -18.79 0.76 6.58
C TYR A 44 -17.65 1.35 5.74
N ASP A 45 -17.10 2.48 6.18
CA ASP A 45 -16.11 3.30 5.49
C ASP A 45 -14.66 2.79 5.62
N GLY A 46 -14.46 1.56 6.11
CA GLY A 46 -13.14 0.97 6.34
C GLY A 46 -12.73 0.95 7.81
N ARG A 47 -13.49 1.60 8.71
CA ARG A 47 -13.22 1.56 10.15
C ARG A 47 -13.14 0.13 10.68
N GLY A 48 -12.21 -0.07 11.62
CA GLY A 48 -11.90 -1.40 12.17
C GLY A 48 -11.13 -2.31 11.21
N THR A 49 -10.39 -1.75 10.25
CA THR A 49 -9.47 -2.50 9.37
C THR A 49 -8.12 -1.79 9.29
N ILE A 50 -7.08 -2.54 8.91
CA ILE A 50 -5.72 -2.02 8.70
C ILE A 50 -5.31 -2.32 7.26
N ILE A 51 -4.85 -1.30 6.53
CA ILE A 51 -4.22 -1.44 5.22
C ILE A 51 -2.71 -1.27 5.38
N LEU A 52 -1.95 -2.32 5.10
CA LEU A 52 -0.49 -2.27 5.04
C LEU A 52 -0.08 -1.88 3.61
N VAL A 53 0.64 -0.77 3.47
CA VAL A 53 1.11 -0.23 2.20
C VAL A 53 2.58 -0.62 2.02
N LEU A 54 2.81 -1.60 1.15
CA LEU A 54 4.14 -2.09 0.79
C LEU A 54 4.62 -1.34 -0.45
N ASP A 55 5.44 -0.29 -0.24
CA ASP A 55 5.77 0.69 -1.29
C ASP A 55 7.03 1.51 -0.95
N THR A 56 7.22 2.73 -1.48
CA THR A 56 8.38 3.62 -1.24
C THR A 56 8.45 4.21 0.17
N GLY A 57 7.46 3.94 1.02
CA GLY A 57 7.20 4.63 2.28
C GLY A 57 5.88 5.40 2.22
N VAL A 58 5.42 5.91 3.36
CA VAL A 58 4.22 6.74 3.44
C VAL A 58 4.55 7.94 4.33
N ASP A 59 4.31 9.14 3.82
CA ASP A 59 4.39 10.37 4.59
C ASP A 59 3.20 10.42 5.55
N MET A 60 3.46 10.20 6.84
CA MET A 60 2.44 10.19 7.89
C MET A 60 2.00 11.60 8.33
N GLY A 61 2.75 12.64 7.94
CA GLY A 61 2.50 14.03 8.33
C GLY A 61 1.65 14.81 7.34
N ILE A 62 1.32 14.22 6.18
CA ILE A 62 0.64 14.92 5.10
C ILE A 62 -0.89 14.91 5.23
N ASP A 63 -1.52 15.97 4.75
CA ASP A 63 -2.98 16.07 4.60
C ASP A 63 -3.54 14.83 3.88
N GLY A 64 -4.69 14.33 4.35
CA GLY A 64 -5.23 13.07 3.85
C GLY A 64 -4.81 11.85 4.67
N LEU A 65 -3.64 11.89 5.32
CA LEU A 65 -3.06 10.75 6.03
C LEU A 65 -2.77 11.00 7.52
N THR A 66 -3.22 12.12 8.07
CA THR A 66 -3.06 12.41 9.50
C THR A 66 -4.11 11.71 10.36
N HIS A 67 -5.36 11.63 9.89
CA HIS A 67 -6.47 11.08 10.67
C HIS A 67 -7.47 10.28 9.83
N THR A 68 -8.17 9.35 10.49
CA THR A 68 -9.29 8.59 9.93
C THR A 68 -10.56 9.44 9.89
N SER A 69 -11.60 8.97 9.18
CA SER A 69 -12.94 9.56 9.21
C SER A 69 -13.57 9.64 10.61
N THR A 70 -13.06 8.84 11.56
CA THR A 70 -13.45 8.79 12.96
C THR A 70 -12.59 9.68 13.88
N GLY A 71 -11.56 10.34 13.33
CA GLY A 71 -10.67 11.27 14.04
C GLY A 71 -9.51 10.60 14.78
N GLU A 72 -9.28 9.31 14.57
CA GLU A 72 -8.14 8.57 15.12
C GLU A 72 -6.90 8.79 14.24
N VAL A 73 -5.69 8.60 14.79
CA VAL A 73 -4.46 8.68 13.98
C VAL A 73 -4.50 7.65 12.86
N LYS A 74 -4.29 8.09 11.62
CA LYS A 74 -4.44 7.26 10.42
C LYS A 74 -3.29 6.27 10.26
N VAL A 75 -2.05 6.76 10.28
CA VAL A 75 -0.85 5.94 10.15
C VAL A 75 -0.42 5.48 11.54
N ILE A 76 -0.61 4.21 11.85
CA ILE A 76 -0.45 3.68 13.22
C ILE A 76 0.90 2.98 13.45
N ASP A 77 1.61 2.66 12.39
CA ASP A 77 2.92 2.01 12.43
C ASP A 77 3.64 2.26 11.11
N VAL A 78 4.97 2.34 11.14
CA VAL A 78 5.83 2.54 9.97
C VAL A 78 7.10 1.73 10.10
N GLN A 79 7.49 1.04 9.04
CA GLN A 79 8.67 0.17 9.04
C GLN A 79 9.47 0.36 7.77
N ASP A 80 10.80 0.34 7.89
CA ASP A 80 11.73 0.30 6.75
C ASP A 80 12.35 -1.09 6.65
N PHE A 81 12.04 -1.82 5.56
CA PHE A 81 12.60 -3.15 5.28
C PHE A 81 13.79 -3.10 4.32
N THR A 82 14.23 -1.90 3.97
CA THR A 82 15.28 -1.65 2.96
C THR A 82 16.63 -1.36 3.57
N GLY A 83 16.64 -0.94 4.84
CA GLY A 83 17.82 -0.51 5.58
C GLY A 83 18.34 0.87 5.17
N GLU A 84 17.60 1.64 4.37
CA GLU A 84 17.99 2.99 3.97
C GLU A 84 18.02 3.94 5.18
N GLY A 85 17.03 3.83 6.06
CA GLY A 85 16.94 4.61 7.29
C GLY A 85 17.75 4.06 8.46
N ASP A 86 18.47 2.96 8.29
CA ASP A 86 19.12 2.29 9.42
C ASP A 86 20.34 3.06 9.91
N VAL A 87 20.42 3.27 11.22
CA VAL A 87 21.59 3.81 11.91
C VAL A 87 22.07 2.77 12.92
N GLN A 88 23.30 2.32 12.72
CA GLN A 88 23.98 1.44 13.66
C GLN A 88 24.34 2.24 14.91
N LEU A 89 24.06 1.66 16.07
CA LEU A 89 24.39 2.23 17.36
C LEU A 89 25.62 1.54 17.98
N TYR A 90 26.42 2.33 18.68
CA TYR A 90 27.64 1.94 19.38
C TYR A 90 27.57 2.43 20.81
N GLU A 91 28.17 1.72 21.76
CA GLU A 91 28.23 2.16 23.16
C GLU A 91 28.94 3.52 23.24
N ALA A 92 28.40 4.44 24.05
CA ALA A 92 28.91 5.79 24.18
C ALA A 92 29.30 6.09 25.63
N ASP A 93 30.47 6.70 25.80
CA ASP A 93 30.90 7.25 27.07
C ASP A 93 30.46 8.72 27.19
N ILE A 94 30.38 9.23 28.41
CA ILE A 94 30.20 10.66 28.68
C ILE A 94 31.56 11.28 28.98
N ASP A 95 31.93 12.30 28.21
CA ASP A 95 33.14 13.10 28.40
C ASP A 95 32.81 14.60 28.46
N GLU A 96 33.81 15.43 28.74
CA GLU A 96 33.67 16.88 28.90
C GLU A 96 34.73 17.63 28.09
N GLU A 97 34.29 18.49 27.16
CA GLU A 97 35.13 19.36 26.34
C GLU A 97 34.61 20.80 26.47
N ASP A 98 35.48 21.76 26.78
CA ASP A 98 35.14 23.19 26.91
C ASP A 98 33.93 23.49 27.85
N ASP A 99 33.90 22.86 29.03
CA ASP A 99 32.83 22.95 30.03
C ASP A 99 31.44 22.47 29.51
N LYS A 100 31.39 21.72 28.40
CA LYS A 100 30.19 21.06 27.88
C LYS A 100 30.35 19.55 27.94
N LYS A 101 29.32 18.85 28.43
CA LYS A 101 29.30 17.38 28.38
C LYS A 101 28.85 16.87 27.03
N MET A 102 29.50 15.82 26.57
CA MET A 102 29.21 15.17 25.30
C MET A 102 29.12 13.65 25.49
N PHE A 103 28.37 13.01 24.61
CA PHE A 103 28.49 11.58 24.36
C PHE A 103 29.57 11.36 23.30
N ILE A 104 30.43 10.36 23.50
CA ILE A 104 31.54 10.08 22.60
C ILE A 104 31.74 8.57 22.42
N ASN A 105 32.08 8.19 21.19
CA ASN A 105 32.67 6.89 20.86
C ASN A 105 33.93 7.12 20.01
N GLU A 106 35.10 6.87 20.60
CA GLU A 106 36.39 7.11 19.93
C GLU A 106 36.64 6.15 18.76
N ASP A 107 36.21 4.89 18.88
CA ASP A 107 36.44 3.85 17.86
C ASP A 107 35.80 4.20 16.52
N MET A 108 34.60 4.78 16.57
CA MET A 108 33.83 5.22 15.40
C MET A 108 33.99 6.71 15.09
N ASN A 109 34.75 7.45 15.91
CA ASN A 109 34.94 8.90 15.81
C ASN A 109 33.58 9.66 15.79
N LEU A 110 32.68 9.29 16.70
CA LEU A 110 31.36 9.90 16.86
C LEU A 110 31.34 10.71 18.16
N LYS A 111 30.81 11.95 18.10
CA LYS A 111 30.56 12.75 19.29
C LYS A 111 29.37 13.68 19.11
N VAL A 112 28.66 13.97 20.20
CA VAL A 112 27.54 14.92 20.21
C VAL A 112 27.41 15.56 21.60
N PHE A 113 27.26 16.89 21.64
CA PHE A 113 27.12 17.66 22.88
C PHE A 113 25.71 17.57 23.45
N GLY A 114 25.54 17.97 24.72
CA GLY A 114 24.22 18.10 25.36
C GLY A 114 23.89 17.04 26.41
N ALA A 115 24.85 16.18 26.77
CA ALA A 115 24.63 15.07 27.70
C ALA A 115 24.13 15.49 29.10
N ASP A 116 24.44 16.71 29.55
CA ASP A 116 24.02 17.28 30.83
C ASP A 116 22.68 18.02 30.80
N LYS A 117 22.09 18.21 29.61
CA LYS A 117 20.89 19.03 29.41
C LYS A 117 19.66 18.24 28.96
N LEU A 118 19.81 16.93 28.71
CA LEU A 118 18.69 16.09 28.31
C LEU A 118 17.62 16.00 29.40
N THR A 119 16.36 15.92 28.97
CA THR A 119 15.20 15.80 29.88
C THR A 119 15.18 14.45 30.60
N TYR A 120 15.74 13.42 29.97
CA TYR A 120 15.76 12.04 30.45
C TYR A 120 17.18 11.51 30.52
N HIS A 121 17.41 10.56 31.42
CA HIS A 121 18.69 9.87 31.60
C HIS A 121 18.50 8.35 31.54
N SER A 122 19.60 7.66 31.30
CA SER A 122 19.63 6.20 31.27
C SER A 122 19.37 5.59 32.66
N VAL A 123 18.69 4.45 32.69
CA VAL A 123 18.38 3.72 33.93
C VAL A 123 19.53 2.86 34.44
N ASP A 124 20.46 2.52 33.56
CA ASP A 124 21.58 1.61 33.79
C ASP A 124 22.93 2.27 33.47
N ASP A 125 22.94 3.60 33.26
CA ASP A 125 24.10 4.38 32.81
C ASP A 125 24.68 3.92 31.45
N GLU A 126 23.92 3.14 30.66
CA GLU A 126 24.29 2.76 29.29
C GLU A 126 23.68 3.73 28.27
N TYR A 127 24.51 4.23 27.35
CA TYR A 127 24.12 5.11 26.26
C TYR A 127 24.66 4.57 24.94
N PHE A 128 23.92 4.81 23.86
CA PHE A 128 24.31 4.36 22.53
C PHE A 128 24.27 5.50 21.52
N ILE A 129 25.38 5.72 20.80
CA ILE A 129 25.54 6.76 19.79
C ILE A 129 25.56 6.17 18.37
N GLY A 130 24.96 6.89 17.44
CA GLY A 130 25.03 6.62 16.01
C GLY A 130 24.98 7.91 15.21
N ALA A 131 25.06 7.79 13.89
CA ALA A 131 24.89 8.93 13.00
C ALA A 131 24.19 8.52 11.70
N PHE A 132 23.25 9.35 11.25
CA PHE A 132 22.60 9.23 9.96
C PHE A 132 23.34 10.09 8.93
N GLU A 133 23.72 9.47 7.81
CA GLU A 133 24.47 10.10 6.73
C GLU A 133 23.52 10.58 5.63
N GLU A 134 23.61 11.84 5.23
CA GLU A 134 22.86 12.36 4.05
C GLU A 134 23.17 11.60 2.76
N SER A 135 24.38 11.05 2.65
CA SER A 135 24.82 10.25 1.51
C SER A 135 23.88 9.08 1.18
N LYS A 136 23.07 8.64 2.16
CA LYS A 136 22.03 7.62 1.99
C LYS A 136 20.88 8.07 1.10
N LEU A 137 20.64 9.37 0.98
CA LEU A 137 19.55 9.98 0.23
C LEU A 137 19.99 10.47 -1.16
N ILE A 138 21.19 10.10 -1.63
CA ILE A 138 21.82 10.68 -2.82
C ILE A 138 21.01 10.51 -4.13
N ASN A 139 20.23 9.43 -4.28
CA ASN A 139 19.33 9.26 -5.44
C ASN A 139 17.86 9.51 -5.10
N SER A 140 17.59 10.14 -3.95
CA SER A 140 16.24 10.49 -3.57
C SER A 140 15.61 11.45 -4.58
N SER A 141 14.37 11.16 -4.96
CA SER A 141 13.60 12.03 -5.86
C SER A 141 13.01 13.25 -5.16
N SER A 142 13.12 13.30 -3.83
CA SER A 142 12.52 14.32 -2.96
C SER A 142 13.31 15.63 -2.89
N GLY A 143 14.54 15.64 -3.40
CA GLY A 143 15.50 16.73 -3.13
C GLY A 143 16.18 16.59 -1.77
N ALA A 144 15.86 15.56 -0.97
CA ALA A 144 16.48 15.28 0.32
C ALA A 144 17.94 14.78 0.24
N ALA A 145 18.59 14.83 -0.93
CA ALA A 145 20.02 14.56 -1.04
C ALA A 145 20.85 15.61 -0.26
N ASP A 146 20.29 16.80 -0.05
CA ASP A 146 20.79 17.89 0.80
C ASP A 146 19.63 18.26 1.75
N LEU A 147 19.54 17.62 2.92
CA LEU A 147 18.36 17.69 3.78
C LEU A 147 18.17 19.10 4.34
N ASN A 148 19.27 19.73 4.77
CA ASN A 148 19.24 21.05 5.39
C ASN A 148 19.36 22.22 4.37
N GLY A 149 19.72 21.93 3.12
CA GLY A 149 19.83 22.92 2.04
C GLY A 149 21.14 23.72 2.08
N ASN A 150 22.21 23.19 2.66
CA ASN A 150 23.48 23.91 2.80
C ASN A 150 24.38 23.81 1.55
N GLY A 151 23.98 23.04 0.54
CA GLY A 151 24.70 22.80 -0.70
C GLY A 151 25.71 21.63 -0.65
N THR A 152 25.71 20.85 0.42
CA THR A 152 26.48 19.60 0.58
C THR A 152 25.55 18.40 0.76
N THR A 153 26.11 17.19 0.72
CA THR A 153 25.35 15.92 0.77
C THR A 153 26.07 14.88 1.63
N ASP A 154 26.89 15.35 2.56
CA ASP A 154 27.78 14.57 3.42
C ASP A 154 27.60 14.95 4.90
N ASP A 155 26.51 15.64 5.25
CA ASP A 155 26.20 15.94 6.63
C ASP A 155 25.87 14.66 7.42
N MET A 156 26.18 14.73 8.71
CA MET A 156 26.00 13.68 9.69
C MET A 156 25.03 14.17 10.76
N TYR A 157 23.85 13.56 10.84
CA TYR A 157 22.90 13.85 11.92
C TYR A 157 23.10 12.84 13.05
N MET A 158 23.52 13.32 14.21
CA MET A 158 23.84 12.47 15.35
C MET A 158 22.58 11.92 16.01
N ILE A 159 22.67 10.71 16.59
CA ILE A 159 21.60 10.16 17.40
C ILE A 159 22.14 9.52 18.68
N ILE A 160 21.44 9.75 19.79
CA ILE A 160 21.69 9.10 21.07
C ILE A 160 20.45 8.33 21.49
N ALA A 161 20.58 7.03 21.74
CA ALA A 161 19.51 6.17 22.23
C ALA A 161 19.89 5.53 23.57
N PHE A 162 18.92 5.42 24.46
CA PHE A 162 19.08 4.77 25.76
C PHE A 162 17.74 4.37 26.37
N LYS A 163 17.80 3.49 27.36
CA LYS A 163 16.63 3.06 28.11
C LYS A 163 16.37 4.03 29.26
N THR A 164 15.16 4.59 29.33
CA THR A 164 14.76 5.49 30.42
C THR A 164 13.64 4.90 31.28
N MET A 165 13.32 5.56 32.39
CA MET A 165 12.21 5.19 33.28
C MET A 165 11.39 6.43 33.64
N VAL A 166 10.09 6.37 33.35
CA VAL A 166 9.12 7.41 33.71
C VAL A 166 7.94 6.74 34.40
N GLU A 167 7.57 7.22 35.58
CA GLU A 167 6.41 6.70 36.35
C GLU A 167 6.39 5.17 36.48
N ASP A 168 7.55 4.56 36.77
CA ASP A 168 7.77 3.12 36.90
C ASP A 168 7.70 2.30 35.58
N GLU A 169 7.49 2.93 34.43
CA GLU A 169 7.56 2.29 33.12
C GLU A 169 8.95 2.50 32.50
N GLN A 170 9.59 1.40 32.08
CA GLN A 170 10.85 1.47 31.32
C GLN A 170 10.60 1.36 29.83
N PHE A 171 11.18 2.27 29.05
CA PHE A 171 11.11 2.25 27.60
C PHE A 171 12.35 2.88 26.98
N TRP A 172 12.58 2.60 25.70
CA TRP A 172 13.66 3.19 24.94
C TRP A 172 13.24 4.54 24.36
N ILE A 173 14.18 5.48 24.39
CA ILE A 173 14.07 6.78 23.72
C ILE A 173 15.31 7.04 22.89
N ALA A 174 15.19 7.96 21.94
CA ALA A 174 16.33 8.56 21.26
C ALA A 174 16.21 10.08 21.17
N TYR A 175 17.35 10.76 21.14
CA TYR A 175 17.48 12.17 20.76
C TYR A 175 18.22 12.21 19.43
N PHE A 176 17.62 12.86 18.44
CA PHE A 176 18.15 13.00 17.10
C PHE A 176 18.51 14.46 16.89
N ASP A 177 19.74 14.73 16.46
CA ASP A 177 20.23 16.06 16.09
C ASP A 177 19.54 16.50 14.80
N THR A 178 18.46 17.27 14.92
CA THR A 178 17.58 17.63 13.79
C THR A 178 18.07 18.83 13.00
N ASP A 179 18.93 19.67 13.58
CA ASP A 179 19.53 20.82 12.92
C ASP A 179 20.98 20.61 12.47
N GLY A 180 21.60 19.49 12.88
CA GLY A 180 22.92 19.05 12.44
C GLY A 180 24.06 19.86 13.04
N ASP A 181 23.83 20.56 14.15
CA ASP A 181 24.84 21.41 14.79
C ASP A 181 25.79 20.63 15.74
N GLY A 182 25.50 19.35 15.97
CA GLY A 182 26.28 18.46 16.84
C GLY A 182 25.99 18.63 18.32
N ASP A 183 24.88 19.25 18.72
CA ASP A 183 24.45 19.49 20.10
C ASP A 183 22.96 19.12 20.27
N ILE A 184 22.67 17.98 20.92
CA ILE A 184 21.28 17.49 21.10
C ILE A 184 20.57 18.14 22.31
N SER A 185 21.04 19.28 22.81
CA SER A 185 20.51 19.86 24.05
C SER A 185 19.17 20.59 23.90
N ASP A 186 18.80 20.99 22.69
CA ASP A 186 17.50 21.57 22.35
C ASP A 186 16.54 20.55 21.70
N GLU A 187 17.01 19.31 21.53
CA GLU A 187 16.23 18.24 20.93
C GLU A 187 15.25 17.60 21.90
N PHE A 188 14.19 17.03 21.33
CA PHE A 188 13.13 16.38 22.10
C PHE A 188 13.26 14.85 22.04
N PRO A 189 12.83 14.14 23.09
CA PRO A 189 12.92 12.70 23.15
C PRO A 189 11.91 12.05 22.20
N LEU A 190 12.40 11.18 21.33
CA LEU A 190 11.63 10.37 20.39
C LEU A 190 11.47 8.95 20.94
N ARG A 191 10.29 8.36 20.75
CA ARG A 191 10.03 6.93 21.02
C ARG A 191 9.91 6.18 19.70
N ASP A 192 9.77 4.86 19.81
CA ASP A 192 9.31 4.05 18.70
C ASP A 192 7.96 4.59 18.18
N TYR A 193 7.85 4.83 16.87
CA TYR A 193 6.67 5.42 16.24
C TYR A 193 5.39 4.65 16.56
N LYS A 194 5.48 3.32 16.69
CA LYS A 194 4.33 2.50 17.06
C LYS A 194 3.79 2.81 18.47
N ALA A 195 4.62 3.39 19.35
CA ALA A 195 4.24 3.66 20.73
C ALA A 195 3.36 4.91 20.87
N ASP A 196 3.68 5.99 20.17
CA ASP A 196 3.03 7.30 20.34
C ASP A 196 2.75 8.06 19.03
N GLN A 197 3.10 7.49 17.88
CA GLN A 197 2.91 8.04 16.54
C GLN A 197 3.54 9.42 16.35
N GLN A 198 4.58 9.75 17.11
CA GLN A 198 5.33 10.99 16.92
C GLN A 198 6.24 10.91 15.70
N SER A 199 6.21 11.97 14.89
CA SER A 199 7.14 12.18 13.79
C SER A 199 7.84 13.54 13.92
N PHE A 200 8.93 13.70 13.19
CA PHE A 200 9.71 14.92 13.14
C PHE A 200 10.16 15.23 11.72
N THR A 201 10.76 16.41 11.52
CA THR A 201 11.25 16.88 10.23
C THR A 201 12.55 17.63 10.44
N ILE A 202 13.48 17.48 9.49
CA ILE A 202 14.70 18.29 9.39
C ILE A 202 14.36 19.55 8.61
N LEU A 203 14.61 20.74 9.17
CA LEU A 203 14.23 21.99 8.53
C LEU A 203 15.21 22.35 7.41
N ASN A 204 14.70 22.50 6.19
CA ASN A 204 15.46 23.05 5.08
C ASN A 204 15.39 24.58 5.08
N GLN A 205 16.53 25.26 4.89
CA GLN A 205 16.62 26.73 4.85
C GLN A 205 15.82 27.36 3.70
N GLU A 206 15.48 26.60 2.65
CA GLU A 206 14.65 27.03 1.51
C GLU A 206 13.12 26.87 1.75
N GLY A 207 12.71 26.37 2.91
CA GLY A 207 11.32 26.46 3.41
C GLY A 207 10.36 25.35 2.98
N LEU A 208 10.83 24.28 2.32
CA LEU A 208 10.07 23.05 2.16
C LEU A 208 10.49 22.05 3.24
N ALA A 209 9.52 21.41 3.89
CA ALA A 209 9.80 20.25 4.75
C ALA A 209 10.24 19.08 3.84
N PRO A 210 11.51 18.62 3.92
CA PRO A 210 12.02 17.63 2.98
C PRO A 210 11.37 16.27 3.20
N LEU A 211 11.27 15.81 4.46
CA LEU A 211 10.70 14.51 4.80
C LEU A 211 10.05 14.55 6.19
N THR A 212 8.87 13.95 6.33
CA THR A 212 8.34 13.56 7.63
C THR A 212 8.95 12.23 8.02
N ILE A 213 9.56 12.15 9.20
CA ILE A 213 10.35 11.01 9.66
C ILE A 213 9.72 10.38 10.90
N GLY A 214 9.49 9.07 10.86
CA GLY A 214 9.17 8.25 12.03
C GLY A 214 10.39 7.46 12.49
N LEU A 215 10.55 7.25 13.80
CA LEU A 215 11.68 6.52 14.39
C LEU A 215 11.25 5.13 14.86
N ASN A 216 12.01 4.09 14.57
CA ASN A 216 11.89 2.78 15.20
C ASN A 216 13.17 2.42 15.95
N ILE A 217 13.06 1.83 17.14
CA ILE A 217 14.23 1.49 17.97
C ILE A 217 14.31 -0.03 18.13
N PHE A 218 15.46 -0.61 17.77
CA PHE A 218 15.75 -2.05 17.85
C PHE A 218 16.95 -2.29 18.79
N PRO A 219 16.74 -2.30 20.11
CA PRO A 219 17.83 -2.37 21.09
C PRO A 219 18.68 -3.63 20.98
N GLU A 220 18.04 -4.78 20.76
CA GLU A 220 18.72 -6.08 20.63
C GLU A 220 19.61 -6.16 19.39
N GLU A 221 19.32 -5.33 18.38
CA GLU A 221 20.12 -5.19 17.16
C GLU A 221 21.12 -4.04 17.25
N LYS A 222 21.12 -3.27 18.37
CA LYS A 222 21.84 -2.00 18.54
C LYS A 222 21.62 -1.09 17.33
N ARG A 223 20.37 -0.89 16.94
CA ARG A 223 20.00 -0.16 15.72
C ARG A 223 18.79 0.74 15.96
N VAL A 224 18.76 1.90 15.33
CA VAL A 224 17.52 2.62 15.05
C VAL A 224 17.25 2.63 13.56
N SER A 225 15.99 2.83 13.17
CA SER A 225 15.58 2.92 11.78
C SER A 225 14.66 4.12 11.58
N LEU A 226 15.06 5.01 10.68
CA LEU A 226 14.27 6.16 10.27
C LEU A 226 13.35 5.78 9.10
N HIS A 227 12.06 5.96 9.27
CA HIS A 227 11.09 5.75 8.20
C HIS A 227 10.68 7.09 7.58
N PHE A 228 10.72 7.18 6.26
CA PHE A 228 10.29 8.35 5.48
C PHE A 228 9.86 7.91 4.08
N ASP A 229 8.99 8.68 3.42
CA ASP A 229 8.70 8.52 1.99
C ASP A 229 9.44 9.57 1.17
N ASP A 230 10.44 9.10 0.43
CA ASP A 230 11.27 9.92 -0.44
C ASP A 230 11.11 9.51 -1.92
N GLY A 231 10.08 8.69 -2.20
CA GLY A 231 9.64 8.26 -3.53
C GLY A 231 8.24 8.76 -3.94
N ALA A 232 7.45 9.33 -3.02
CA ALA A 232 6.08 9.86 -3.19
C ALA A 232 5.00 8.85 -3.59
N HIS A 233 5.39 7.74 -4.22
CA HIS A 233 4.49 6.74 -4.77
C HIS A 233 3.68 6.06 -3.66
N GLY A 234 4.31 5.66 -2.56
CA GLY A 234 3.61 5.01 -1.46
C GLY A 234 2.62 5.92 -0.74
N THR A 235 2.91 7.20 -0.57
CA THR A 235 1.95 8.21 -0.07
C THR A 235 0.74 8.34 -1.00
N HIS A 236 0.96 8.41 -2.32
CA HIS A 236 -0.13 8.46 -3.30
C HIS A 236 -1.06 7.26 -3.23
N VAL A 237 -0.45 6.07 -3.19
CA VAL A 237 -1.12 4.77 -3.05
C VAL A 237 -1.91 4.68 -1.74
N ALA A 238 -1.33 5.12 -0.61
CA ALA A 238 -2.00 5.18 0.68
C ALA A 238 -3.24 6.11 0.65
N GLY A 239 -3.12 7.27 -0.01
CA GLY A 239 -4.24 8.20 -0.19
C GLY A 239 -5.38 7.62 -1.03
N ILE A 240 -5.08 6.85 -2.09
CA ILE A 240 -6.13 6.14 -2.87
C ILE A 240 -6.85 5.13 -2.00
N ALA A 241 -6.10 4.34 -1.23
CA ALA A 241 -6.66 3.29 -0.41
C ALA A 241 -7.52 3.85 0.73
N ALA A 242 -7.03 4.86 1.46
CA ALA A 242 -7.62 5.27 2.73
C ALA A 242 -7.50 6.77 3.07
N GLY A 243 -7.14 7.64 2.12
CA GLY A 243 -7.03 9.07 2.36
C GLY A 243 -8.35 9.66 2.88
N PHE A 244 -8.29 10.60 3.82
CA PHE A 244 -9.47 11.28 4.37
C PHE A 244 -9.29 12.79 4.38
N ASP A 245 -10.26 13.49 3.79
CA ASP A 245 -10.28 14.95 3.68
C ASP A 245 -8.98 15.56 3.11
N ILE A 246 -8.51 15.01 1.98
CA ILE A 246 -7.27 15.41 1.32
C ILE A 246 -7.34 16.92 0.99
N GLY A 247 -6.41 17.69 1.57
CA GLY A 247 -6.34 19.15 1.45
C GLY A 247 -7.52 19.92 2.06
N GLY A 248 -8.31 19.31 2.95
CA GLY A 248 -9.48 19.95 3.56
C GLY A 248 -10.64 20.20 2.59
N THR A 249 -10.72 19.40 1.52
CA THR A 249 -11.66 19.61 0.40
C THR A 249 -12.84 18.64 0.36
N GLY A 250 -12.89 17.69 1.31
CA GLY A 250 -13.83 16.57 1.32
C GLY A 250 -13.47 15.44 0.35
N LEU A 251 -12.27 15.46 -0.25
CA LEU A 251 -11.76 14.39 -1.09
C LEU A 251 -11.26 13.22 -0.24
N ASN A 252 -11.78 12.03 -0.51
CA ASN A 252 -11.46 10.81 0.21
C ASN A 252 -10.94 9.74 -0.75
N GLY A 253 -10.09 8.87 -0.22
CA GLY A 253 -9.80 7.56 -0.80
C GLY A 253 -10.99 6.61 -0.67
N VAL A 254 -10.76 5.35 -1.02
CA VAL A 254 -11.81 4.32 -1.04
C VAL A 254 -12.28 3.94 0.37
N ALA A 255 -11.38 3.85 1.35
CA ALA A 255 -11.69 3.43 2.72
C ALA A 255 -11.19 4.44 3.77
N PRO A 256 -11.80 5.64 3.87
CA PRO A 256 -11.32 6.73 4.72
C PRO A 256 -11.36 6.43 6.22
N GLY A 257 -12.05 5.38 6.67
CA GLY A 257 -12.05 4.91 8.06
C GLY A 257 -10.91 3.94 8.40
N ALA A 258 -10.20 3.40 7.39
CA ALA A 258 -9.15 2.42 7.63
C ALA A 258 -7.89 3.04 8.21
N TYR A 259 -7.18 2.26 9.04
CA TYR A 259 -5.81 2.57 9.47
C TYR A 259 -4.80 2.20 8.39
N ILE A 260 -3.64 2.84 8.42
CA ILE A 260 -2.50 2.57 7.53
C ILE A 260 -1.31 2.11 8.35
N ILE A 261 -0.60 1.10 7.83
CA ILE A 261 0.76 0.78 8.24
C ILE A 261 1.66 0.94 7.02
N SER A 262 2.73 1.73 7.17
CA SER A 262 3.70 1.93 6.10
C SER A 262 4.79 0.87 6.14
N CYS A 263 5.10 0.27 4.99
CA CYS A 263 6.18 -0.70 4.85
C CYS A 263 7.05 -0.30 3.66
N LYS A 264 8.17 0.39 3.92
CA LYS A 264 9.09 0.84 2.89
C LYS A 264 9.87 -0.35 2.31
N LEU A 265 9.92 -0.43 0.98
CA LEU A 265 10.51 -1.50 0.17
C LEU A 265 11.57 -1.04 -0.83
N GLY A 266 11.50 0.21 -1.28
CA GLY A 266 12.48 0.80 -2.20
C GLY A 266 13.60 1.51 -1.46
N ASN A 267 14.86 1.19 -1.78
CA ASN A 267 16.03 1.86 -1.23
C ASN A 267 16.61 2.87 -2.23
N ASN A 268 16.52 4.16 -1.94
CA ASN A 268 17.02 5.24 -2.81
C ASN A 268 18.52 5.54 -2.64
N LEU A 269 19.25 4.84 -1.76
CA LEU A 269 20.72 4.77 -1.84
C LEU A 269 21.16 4.16 -3.17
N TYR A 270 20.34 3.28 -3.76
CA TYR A 270 20.57 2.71 -5.07
C TYR A 270 19.71 3.41 -6.12
N ALA A 271 20.32 3.70 -7.28
CA ALA A 271 19.64 4.40 -8.36
C ALA A 271 18.34 3.67 -8.78
N GLY A 272 17.23 4.42 -8.80
CA GLY A 272 15.92 3.92 -9.19
C GLY A 272 15.11 3.26 -8.07
N GLY A 273 15.50 3.42 -6.80
CA GLY A 273 14.71 2.94 -5.65
C GLY A 273 14.69 1.41 -5.58
N ALA A 274 15.87 0.80 -5.40
CA ALA A 274 16.02 -0.65 -5.54
C ALA A 274 15.16 -1.39 -4.51
N THR A 275 14.17 -2.13 -5.01
CA THR A 275 13.39 -3.08 -4.22
C THR A 275 13.94 -4.48 -4.45
N VAL A 276 14.23 -5.19 -3.35
CA VAL A 276 14.82 -6.54 -3.41
C VAL A 276 13.87 -7.58 -2.84
N THR A 277 14.02 -8.84 -3.28
CA THR A 277 13.21 -9.97 -2.81
C THR A 277 13.14 -10.08 -1.29
N GLU A 278 14.25 -9.79 -0.61
CA GLU A 278 14.29 -9.89 0.86
C GLU A 278 13.42 -8.82 1.55
N SER A 279 13.52 -7.55 1.13
CA SER A 279 12.66 -6.47 1.66
C SER A 279 11.17 -6.81 1.51
N MET A 280 10.77 -7.34 0.35
CA MET A 280 9.40 -7.78 0.10
C MET A 280 8.98 -8.91 1.06
N LYS A 281 9.82 -9.94 1.21
CA LYS A 281 9.53 -11.06 2.12
C LYS A 281 9.39 -10.59 3.56
N GLN A 282 10.29 -9.75 4.05
CA GLN A 282 10.25 -9.24 5.42
C GLN A 282 8.98 -8.42 5.67
N ALA A 283 8.57 -7.58 4.72
CA ALA A 283 7.31 -6.83 4.85
C ALA A 283 6.08 -7.76 4.87
N TYR A 284 6.04 -8.81 4.05
CA TYR A 284 4.96 -9.81 4.11
C TYR A 284 4.95 -10.59 5.44
N LEU A 285 6.11 -10.97 5.97
CA LEU A 285 6.23 -11.64 7.27
C LEU A 285 5.81 -10.72 8.41
N TYR A 286 6.14 -9.44 8.32
CA TYR A 286 5.69 -8.43 9.26
C TYR A 286 4.17 -8.27 9.21
N ALA A 287 3.56 -8.19 8.02
CA ALA A 287 2.11 -8.15 7.86
C ALA A 287 1.42 -9.41 8.44
N ASP A 288 2.01 -10.58 8.23
CA ASP A 288 1.55 -11.84 8.82
C ASP A 288 1.61 -11.80 10.36
N LYS A 289 2.70 -11.30 10.93
CA LYS A 289 2.84 -11.06 12.37
C LYS A 289 1.74 -10.13 12.89
N ILE A 290 1.56 -8.97 12.26
CA ILE A 290 0.52 -8.00 12.66
C ILE A 290 -0.88 -8.62 12.60
N SER A 291 -1.19 -9.41 11.57
CA SER A 291 -2.50 -10.08 11.45
C SER A 291 -2.80 -11.11 12.55
N LYS A 292 -1.77 -11.56 13.28
CA LYS A 292 -1.88 -12.47 14.42
C LYS A 292 -1.94 -11.73 15.75
N GLU A 293 -1.32 -10.54 15.82
CA GLU A 293 -1.29 -9.67 17.01
C GLU A 293 -2.53 -8.76 17.10
N ARG A 294 -3.15 -8.45 15.96
CA ARG A 294 -4.31 -7.56 15.84
C ARG A 294 -5.58 -8.34 15.54
N GLU A 295 -6.71 -7.82 16.04
CA GLU A 295 -8.04 -8.36 15.69
C GLU A 295 -8.55 -7.78 14.37
N GLU A 296 -8.01 -6.64 13.94
CA GLU A 296 -8.34 -6.02 12.67
C GLU A 296 -7.91 -6.87 11.47
N PRO A 297 -8.79 -7.03 10.46
CA PRO A 297 -8.41 -7.53 9.15
C PRO A 297 -7.25 -6.72 8.60
N CYS A 298 -6.18 -7.43 8.24
CA CYS A 298 -4.98 -6.85 7.65
C CYS A 298 -5.02 -7.04 6.13
N ILE A 299 -5.31 -5.94 5.43
CA ILE A 299 -5.31 -5.88 3.98
C ILE A 299 -3.94 -5.40 3.55
N ILE A 300 -3.30 -6.10 2.62
CA ILE A 300 -2.00 -5.71 2.09
C ILE A 300 -2.22 -5.13 0.70
N ASN A 301 -1.69 -3.93 0.47
CA ASN A 301 -1.52 -3.39 -0.86
C ASN A 301 -0.04 -3.51 -1.27
N MET A 302 0.22 -4.20 -2.39
CA MET A 302 1.53 -4.30 -3.00
C MET A 302 1.48 -3.72 -4.42
N SER A 303 1.92 -2.48 -4.54
CA SER A 303 1.90 -1.71 -5.80
C SER A 303 3.25 -1.65 -6.51
N PHE A 304 4.10 -2.63 -6.19
CA PHE A 304 5.39 -2.88 -6.82
C PHE A 304 5.40 -4.27 -7.47
N GLY A 305 6.07 -4.35 -8.62
CA GLY A 305 6.35 -5.61 -9.29
C GLY A 305 7.31 -5.43 -10.45
N ILE A 306 7.93 -6.54 -10.85
CA ILE A 306 8.76 -6.61 -12.05
C ILE A 306 8.31 -7.79 -12.91
N GLY A 307 8.63 -7.74 -14.19
CA GLY A 307 8.42 -8.87 -15.10
C GLY A 307 9.03 -10.17 -14.55
N SER A 308 8.34 -11.28 -14.76
CA SER A 308 8.87 -12.61 -14.42
C SER A 308 9.53 -13.24 -15.65
N GLU A 309 10.66 -13.93 -15.46
CA GLU A 309 11.21 -14.80 -16.52
C GLU A 309 10.20 -15.87 -16.93
N ILE A 310 9.52 -16.45 -15.94
CA ILE A 310 8.40 -17.38 -16.10
C ILE A 310 7.34 -17.04 -15.07
N GLU A 311 6.15 -16.68 -15.54
CA GLU A 311 5.04 -16.24 -14.70
C GLU A 311 4.62 -17.33 -13.68
N GLY A 312 4.36 -16.92 -12.44
CA GLY A 312 3.88 -17.80 -11.36
C GLY A 312 4.91 -18.79 -10.82
N ARG A 313 6.17 -18.73 -11.27
CA ARG A 313 7.24 -19.64 -10.83
C ARG A 313 8.38 -18.98 -10.09
N SER A 314 8.38 -17.65 -9.96
CA SER A 314 9.41 -16.94 -9.20
C SER A 314 9.43 -17.40 -7.74
N GLU A 315 10.61 -17.34 -7.11
CA GLU A 315 10.75 -17.67 -5.69
C GLU A 315 9.81 -16.82 -4.83
N MET A 316 9.66 -15.54 -5.18
CA MET A 316 8.74 -14.62 -4.51
C MET A 316 7.27 -15.07 -4.63
N ALA A 317 6.84 -15.50 -5.83
CA ALA A 317 5.47 -15.99 -6.03
C ALA A 317 5.21 -17.29 -5.24
N GLN A 318 6.18 -18.19 -5.18
CA GLN A 318 6.07 -19.44 -4.41
C GLN A 318 6.06 -19.19 -2.89
N PHE A 319 6.92 -18.28 -2.41
CA PHE A 319 6.93 -17.84 -1.02
C PHE A 319 5.56 -17.27 -0.62
N LEU A 320 5.05 -16.32 -1.41
CA LEU A 320 3.80 -15.64 -1.08
C LEU A 320 2.61 -16.61 -1.11
N ALA A 321 2.55 -17.50 -2.10
CA ALA A 321 1.53 -18.55 -2.14
C ALA A 321 1.58 -19.48 -0.93
N GLY A 322 2.78 -19.82 -0.45
CA GLY A 322 2.97 -20.59 0.78
C GLY A 322 2.46 -19.84 2.02
N LEU A 323 2.86 -18.57 2.17
CA LEU A 323 2.44 -17.72 3.29
C LEU A 323 0.91 -17.58 3.35
N LEU A 324 0.25 -17.31 2.22
CA LEU A 324 -1.20 -17.11 2.17
C LEU A 324 -1.99 -18.42 2.30
N LYS A 325 -1.37 -19.55 1.96
CA LYS A 325 -1.93 -20.86 2.26
C LYS A 325 -1.87 -21.16 3.75
N ASP A 326 -0.81 -20.77 4.44
CA ASP A 326 -0.65 -20.98 5.89
C ASP A 326 -1.48 -19.97 6.71
N ASN A 327 -1.68 -18.75 6.19
CA ASN A 327 -2.54 -17.74 6.77
C ASN A 327 -3.56 -17.19 5.74
N PRO A 328 -4.79 -17.74 5.68
CA PRO A 328 -5.82 -17.26 4.76
C PRO A 328 -6.47 -15.94 5.15
N TYR A 329 -6.12 -15.39 6.31
CA TYR A 329 -6.74 -14.19 6.84
C TYR A 329 -5.89 -12.95 6.55
N LEU A 330 -4.89 -13.09 5.68
CA LEU A 330 -4.21 -12.00 5.00
C LEU A 330 -4.87 -11.77 3.63
N TYR A 331 -5.22 -10.51 3.37
CA TYR A 331 -5.91 -10.11 2.14
C TYR A 331 -4.95 -9.31 1.26
N VAL A 332 -4.25 -9.99 0.35
CA VAL A 332 -3.22 -9.34 -0.47
C VAL A 332 -3.78 -8.89 -1.81
N CYS A 333 -3.70 -7.60 -2.08
CA CYS A 333 -4.01 -6.96 -3.35
C CYS A 333 -2.71 -6.56 -4.04
N ASN A 334 -2.57 -6.93 -5.32
CA ASN A 334 -1.38 -6.65 -6.12
C ASN A 334 -1.71 -5.89 -7.39
N SER A 335 -0.79 -5.02 -7.80
CA SER A 335 -0.77 -4.45 -9.16
C SER A 335 -0.39 -5.54 -10.17
N ASN A 336 -1.17 -5.74 -11.24
CA ASN A 336 -0.89 -6.82 -12.21
C ASN A 336 0.39 -6.61 -13.05
N GLY A 337 0.90 -5.38 -13.12
CA GLY A 337 2.07 -5.00 -13.91
C GLY A 337 1.75 -3.97 -14.99
N ASN A 338 2.79 -3.29 -15.49
CA ASN A 338 2.71 -2.22 -16.48
C ASN A 338 3.46 -2.57 -17.78
N GLU A 339 3.66 -3.86 -18.06
CA GLU A 339 4.43 -4.40 -19.18
C GLU A 339 3.56 -4.81 -20.39
N GLY A 340 2.27 -4.47 -20.37
CA GLY A 340 1.34 -4.66 -21.48
C GLY A 340 1.71 -3.83 -22.73
N PRO A 341 0.96 -3.97 -23.85
CA PRO A 341 -0.29 -4.72 -24.01
C PRO A 341 -0.10 -6.19 -24.40
N GLY A 342 1.14 -6.70 -24.46
CA GLY A 342 1.38 -8.10 -24.82
C GLY A 342 0.72 -9.08 -23.85
N ILE A 343 0.29 -10.24 -24.35
CA ILE A 343 -0.10 -11.36 -23.48
C ILE A 343 1.12 -11.93 -22.74
N SER A 344 0.86 -12.55 -21.60
CA SER A 344 1.91 -13.07 -20.70
C SER A 344 2.92 -11.99 -20.34
N THR A 345 2.40 -10.93 -19.73
CA THR A 345 3.18 -9.80 -19.20
C THR A 345 2.95 -9.59 -17.70
N THR A 346 2.29 -10.52 -17.01
CA THR A 346 2.06 -10.42 -15.57
C THR A 346 3.36 -10.65 -14.80
N GLY A 347 3.69 -9.69 -13.94
CA GLY A 347 4.90 -9.72 -13.11
C GLY A 347 4.77 -10.49 -11.79
N LEU A 348 5.89 -10.57 -11.08
CA LEU A 348 5.89 -10.93 -9.65
C LEU A 348 5.66 -9.65 -8.81
N PRO A 349 4.97 -9.73 -7.65
CA PRO A 349 4.37 -10.92 -7.05
C PRO A 349 2.94 -11.22 -7.55
N ALA A 350 2.39 -10.42 -8.46
CA ALA A 350 1.00 -10.54 -8.93
C ALA A 350 0.64 -11.90 -9.57
N ALA A 351 1.63 -12.61 -10.10
CA ALA A 351 1.46 -13.96 -10.63
C ALA A 351 1.34 -15.06 -9.55
N SER A 352 1.42 -14.72 -8.26
CA SER A 352 1.27 -15.68 -7.14
C SER A 352 -0.17 -16.19 -7.01
N GLU A 353 -0.33 -17.41 -6.50
CA GLU A 353 -1.66 -17.90 -6.12
C GLU A 353 -2.18 -17.16 -4.87
N TYR A 354 -3.49 -17.12 -4.69
CA TYR A 354 -4.19 -16.55 -3.52
C TYR A 354 -4.19 -15.02 -3.37
N VAL A 355 -3.49 -14.27 -4.22
CA VAL A 355 -3.60 -12.80 -4.25
C VAL A 355 -4.84 -12.35 -5.03
N LEU A 356 -5.21 -11.07 -4.89
CA LEU A 356 -6.13 -10.38 -5.78
C LEU A 356 -5.35 -9.45 -6.70
N SER A 357 -5.07 -9.90 -7.92
CA SER A 357 -4.33 -9.12 -8.91
C SER A 357 -5.25 -8.15 -9.67
N SER A 358 -4.87 -6.88 -9.72
CA SER A 358 -5.66 -5.80 -10.29
C SER A 358 -5.03 -5.23 -11.56
N GLY A 359 -5.75 -5.33 -12.68
CA GLY A 359 -5.46 -4.57 -13.91
C GLY A 359 -5.96 -3.12 -13.80
N ALA A 360 -5.42 -2.23 -14.64
CA ALA A 360 -5.67 -0.79 -14.54
C ALA A 360 -6.64 -0.29 -15.62
N ILE A 361 -7.71 0.36 -15.20
CA ILE A 361 -8.65 1.07 -16.08
C ILE A 361 -8.36 2.57 -16.02
N LEU A 362 -8.50 3.26 -17.16
CA LEU A 362 -8.69 4.71 -17.21
C LEU A 362 -10.21 4.96 -17.31
N PRO A 363 -10.86 5.39 -16.21
CA PRO A 363 -12.26 5.77 -16.25
C PRO A 363 -12.44 6.99 -17.15
N ARG A 364 -13.56 7.05 -17.87
CA ARG A 364 -13.87 8.13 -18.80
C ARG A 364 -13.82 9.49 -18.12
N GLU A 365 -14.45 9.63 -16.95
CA GLU A 365 -14.49 10.91 -16.24
C GLU A 365 -13.11 11.36 -15.77
N VAL A 366 -12.27 10.42 -15.30
CA VAL A 366 -10.88 10.71 -14.90
C VAL A 366 -10.04 11.11 -16.12
N GLY A 367 -10.21 10.42 -17.25
CA GLY A 367 -9.57 10.78 -18.52
C GLY A 367 -9.89 12.21 -18.94
N ARG A 368 -11.16 12.61 -18.85
CA ARG A 368 -11.62 13.97 -19.12
C ARG A 368 -11.01 14.98 -18.15
N ASP A 369 -11.11 14.71 -16.85
CA ASP A 369 -10.84 15.70 -15.79
C ASP A 369 -9.34 15.87 -15.47
N LEU A 370 -8.54 14.82 -15.59
CA LEU A 370 -7.11 14.85 -15.25
C LEU A 370 -6.19 14.89 -16.47
N TYR A 371 -6.63 14.36 -17.61
CA TYR A 371 -5.80 14.17 -18.81
C TYR A 371 -6.34 14.90 -20.04
N SER A 372 -7.46 15.61 -19.94
CA SER A 372 -8.12 16.26 -21.09
C SER A 372 -8.38 15.29 -22.25
N ALA A 373 -8.60 14.01 -21.93
CA ALA A 373 -8.87 12.96 -22.89
C ALA A 373 -10.39 12.76 -23.05
N ASP A 374 -10.90 12.98 -24.25
CA ASP A 374 -12.30 12.73 -24.59
C ASP A 374 -12.50 11.25 -24.94
N LEU A 375 -12.80 10.44 -23.91
CA LEU A 375 -13.10 9.02 -24.05
C LEU A 375 -14.61 8.82 -24.22
N ASP A 376 -15.02 7.88 -25.06
CA ASP A 376 -16.42 7.47 -25.23
C ASP A 376 -16.86 6.43 -24.19
N ARG A 377 -15.90 5.72 -23.58
CA ARG A 377 -16.10 4.69 -22.56
C ARG A 377 -14.86 4.53 -21.67
N ASP A 378 -15.01 3.80 -20.57
CA ASP A 378 -13.89 3.34 -19.75
C ASP A 378 -13.02 2.37 -20.55
N ILE A 379 -11.70 2.50 -20.43
CA ILE A 379 -10.74 1.68 -21.17
C ILE A 379 -9.73 1.03 -20.24
N VAL A 380 -9.35 -0.22 -20.51
CA VAL A 380 -8.16 -0.79 -19.84
C VAL A 380 -6.93 -0.08 -20.38
N LEU A 381 -6.09 0.46 -19.47
CA LEU A 381 -4.86 1.15 -19.82
C LEU A 381 -3.97 0.24 -20.65
N TYR A 382 -3.38 0.78 -21.72
CA TYR A 382 -2.70 -0.03 -22.72
C TYR A 382 -1.50 -0.80 -22.14
N PHE A 383 -0.81 -0.20 -21.18
CA PHE A 383 0.33 -0.80 -20.50
C PHE A 383 -0.07 -1.81 -19.41
N SER A 384 -1.35 -1.87 -19.01
CA SER A 384 -1.78 -2.85 -17.99
C SER A 384 -1.44 -4.25 -18.48
N SER A 385 -0.64 -4.97 -17.71
CA SER A 385 -0.21 -6.32 -18.05
C SER A 385 -1.40 -7.25 -18.25
N ARG A 386 -1.22 -8.24 -19.12
CA ARG A 386 -2.24 -9.17 -19.58
C ARG A 386 -1.85 -10.59 -19.20
N GLY A 387 -2.87 -11.40 -18.92
CA GLY A 387 -2.69 -12.82 -18.66
C GLY A 387 -2.21 -13.60 -19.88
N GLY A 388 -2.15 -14.91 -19.71
CA GLY A 388 -1.74 -15.85 -20.74
C GLY A 388 -1.24 -17.12 -20.11
N GLU A 389 0.01 -17.10 -19.63
CA GLU A 389 0.62 -18.22 -18.90
C GLU A 389 -0.02 -18.37 -17.51
N VAL A 390 -0.35 -17.24 -16.87
CA VAL A 390 -1.20 -17.21 -15.67
C VAL A 390 -2.60 -16.65 -15.95
N ASN A 391 -3.53 -16.94 -15.04
CA ASN A 391 -4.94 -16.53 -15.10
C ASN A 391 -5.18 -15.19 -14.38
N THR A 392 -4.34 -14.19 -14.64
CA THR A 392 -4.45 -12.82 -14.08
C THR A 392 -4.60 -11.79 -15.21
N PRO A 393 -5.03 -10.54 -14.95
CA PRO A 393 -5.51 -10.02 -13.67
C PRO A 393 -6.77 -10.76 -13.19
N ASP A 394 -7.07 -10.75 -11.89
CA ASP A 394 -8.31 -11.31 -11.35
C ASP A 394 -9.52 -10.44 -11.71
N ILE A 395 -9.29 -9.12 -11.63
CA ILE A 395 -10.24 -8.03 -11.89
C ILE A 395 -9.49 -6.82 -12.42
N CYS A 396 -10.23 -5.79 -12.86
CA CYS A 396 -9.69 -4.46 -13.06
C CYS A 396 -10.29 -3.46 -12.07
N SER A 397 -9.52 -2.43 -11.76
CA SER A 397 -9.88 -1.30 -10.89
C SER A 397 -9.42 0.03 -11.53
N PRO A 398 -9.92 1.20 -11.06
CA PRO A 398 -9.42 2.49 -11.53
C PRO A 398 -7.91 2.58 -11.30
N GLY A 399 -7.15 2.77 -12.37
CA GLY A 399 -5.69 2.84 -12.35
C GLY A 399 -5.15 4.21 -12.71
N ALA A 400 -5.96 5.26 -12.63
CA ALA A 400 -5.53 6.64 -12.80
C ALA A 400 -6.30 7.52 -11.80
N SER A 401 -5.61 8.43 -11.13
CA SER A 401 -6.20 9.32 -10.14
C SER A 401 -5.29 10.48 -9.76
N THR A 402 -5.85 11.48 -9.07
CA THR A 402 -5.08 12.25 -8.09
C THR A 402 -5.27 11.70 -6.69
N SER A 403 -4.27 11.93 -5.85
CA SER A 403 -4.25 11.52 -4.45
C SER A 403 -3.33 12.46 -3.67
N THR A 404 -3.25 12.25 -2.36
CA THR A 404 -2.27 12.96 -1.53
C THR A 404 -0.85 12.54 -1.92
N VAL A 405 0.09 13.48 -1.87
CA VAL A 405 1.52 13.27 -2.16
C VAL A 405 2.33 14.10 -1.18
N PRO A 406 3.58 13.73 -0.88
CA PRO A 406 4.45 14.55 -0.04
C PRO A 406 4.60 15.96 -0.64
N ASN A 407 4.82 16.96 0.22
CA ASN A 407 4.85 18.37 -0.19
C ASN A 407 5.91 18.71 -1.26
N TRP A 408 6.99 17.92 -1.32
CA TRP A 408 8.06 18.07 -2.30
C TRP A 408 7.72 17.49 -3.68
N ALA A 409 6.65 16.69 -3.79
CA ALA A 409 6.30 16.04 -5.05
C ALA A 409 5.80 17.06 -6.09
N GLY A 410 6.37 17.01 -7.30
CA GLY A 410 6.04 17.94 -8.38
C GLY A 410 4.65 17.76 -9.02
N GLY A 411 3.86 16.76 -8.60
CA GLY A 411 2.51 16.51 -9.10
C GLY A 411 1.82 15.34 -8.43
N ASP A 412 0.49 15.36 -8.47
CA ASP A 412 -0.40 14.43 -7.77
C ASP A 412 -1.15 13.47 -8.71
N ARG A 413 -0.97 13.59 -10.04
CA ARG A 413 -1.64 12.77 -11.06
C ARG A 413 -0.81 11.55 -11.44
N PHE A 414 -1.14 10.38 -10.92
CA PHE A 414 -0.48 9.12 -11.27
C PHE A 414 -1.42 8.15 -11.99
N TRP A 415 -0.83 7.28 -12.80
CA TRP A 415 -1.54 6.18 -13.48
C TRP A 415 -0.67 4.93 -13.55
N GLY A 416 -1.29 3.77 -13.42
CA GLY A 416 -0.58 2.50 -13.25
C GLY A 416 -1.49 1.44 -12.67
N THR A 417 -1.13 0.17 -12.84
CA THR A 417 -1.68 -0.91 -11.99
C THR A 417 -1.37 -0.69 -10.52
N SER A 418 -0.33 0.09 -10.22
CA SER A 418 0.01 0.62 -8.90
C SER A 418 -1.06 1.52 -8.28
N MET A 419 -1.93 2.16 -9.08
CA MET A 419 -3.10 2.90 -8.56
C MET A 419 -4.34 2.01 -8.48
N ALA A 420 -4.42 0.97 -9.31
CA ALA A 420 -5.53 0.01 -9.29
C ALA A 420 -5.49 -0.93 -8.07
N SER A 421 -4.29 -1.33 -7.65
CA SER A 421 -4.09 -2.17 -6.46
C SER A 421 -4.58 -1.54 -5.14
N PRO A 422 -4.22 -0.29 -4.77
CA PRO A 422 -4.69 0.32 -3.53
C PRO A 422 -6.18 0.59 -3.57
N TYR A 423 -6.73 0.85 -4.77
CA TYR A 423 -8.17 0.92 -4.94
C TYR A 423 -8.85 -0.39 -4.53
N SER A 424 -8.37 -1.52 -5.05
CA SER A 424 -8.86 -2.85 -4.68
C SER A 424 -8.67 -3.13 -3.19
N ALA A 425 -7.53 -2.74 -2.60
CA ALA A 425 -7.28 -2.86 -1.16
C ALA A 425 -8.30 -2.07 -0.33
N GLY A 426 -8.61 -0.84 -0.75
CA GLY A 426 -9.67 -0.04 -0.15
C GLY A 426 -11.04 -0.72 -0.26
N VAL A 427 -11.40 -1.29 -1.43
CA VAL A 427 -12.67 -2.02 -1.56
C VAL A 427 -12.71 -3.23 -0.63
N VAL A 428 -11.63 -4.00 -0.52
CA VAL A 428 -11.53 -5.10 0.44
C VAL A 428 -11.71 -4.59 1.87
N SER A 429 -11.12 -3.45 2.23
CA SER A 429 -11.30 -2.81 3.54
C SER A 429 -12.77 -2.42 3.81
N LEU A 430 -13.48 -1.84 2.82
CA LEU A 430 -14.92 -1.55 2.95
C LEU A 430 -15.75 -2.82 3.21
N LEU A 431 -15.51 -3.87 2.43
CA LEU A 431 -16.20 -5.14 2.59
C LEU A 431 -15.92 -5.76 3.96
N MET A 432 -14.66 -5.74 4.42
CA MET A 432 -14.29 -6.27 5.72
C MET A 432 -14.83 -5.44 6.88
N SER A 433 -14.86 -4.11 6.77
CA SER A 433 -15.50 -3.22 7.74
C SER A 433 -16.98 -3.54 7.90
N ALA A 434 -17.69 -3.69 6.78
CA ALA A 434 -19.10 -4.09 6.77
C ALA A 434 -19.32 -5.48 7.39
N MET A 435 -18.49 -6.47 7.01
CA MET A 435 -18.60 -7.82 7.54
C MET A 435 -18.31 -7.91 9.04
N ARG A 436 -17.37 -7.13 9.56
CA ARG A 436 -17.13 -7.04 11.00
C ARG A 436 -18.32 -6.44 11.74
N SER A 437 -18.98 -5.45 11.13
CA SER A 437 -20.16 -4.82 11.73
C SER A 437 -21.36 -5.76 11.76
N GLU A 438 -21.64 -6.46 10.64
CA GLU A 438 -22.81 -7.34 10.54
C GLU A 438 -22.59 -8.75 11.11
N PHE A 439 -21.36 -9.25 11.08
CA PHE A 439 -20.99 -10.62 11.46
C PHE A 439 -19.71 -10.65 12.33
N PRO A 440 -19.71 -10.00 13.52
CA PRO A 440 -18.50 -9.81 14.33
C PRO A 440 -17.81 -11.12 14.76
N ASP A 441 -18.55 -12.21 14.88
CA ASP A 441 -18.04 -13.52 15.30
C ASP A 441 -17.53 -14.39 14.13
N VAL A 442 -17.59 -13.88 12.89
CA VAL A 442 -17.24 -14.65 11.69
C VAL A 442 -15.92 -14.16 11.11
N LYS A 443 -14.88 -14.99 11.22
CA LYS A 443 -13.61 -14.77 10.52
C LYS A 443 -13.74 -15.24 9.07
N ILE A 444 -13.65 -14.31 8.13
CA ILE A 444 -13.82 -14.59 6.69
C ILE A 444 -12.45 -14.83 6.05
N PRO A 445 -12.20 -15.95 5.34
CA PRO A 445 -10.94 -16.14 4.64
C PRO A 445 -10.86 -15.25 3.39
N SER A 446 -9.67 -14.80 3.03
CA SER A 446 -9.40 -13.90 1.89
C SER A 446 -9.98 -14.42 0.59
N GLN A 447 -9.89 -15.72 0.35
CA GLN A 447 -10.41 -16.35 -0.86
C GLN A 447 -11.93 -16.22 -1.01
N LEU A 448 -12.70 -16.10 0.08
CA LEU A 448 -14.14 -15.90 -0.01
C LEU A 448 -14.46 -14.46 -0.42
N VAL A 449 -13.72 -13.49 0.11
CA VAL A 449 -13.83 -12.08 -0.27
C VAL A 449 -13.46 -11.91 -1.75
N PHE A 450 -12.32 -12.48 -2.18
CA PHE A 450 -11.87 -12.39 -3.57
C PHE A 450 -12.80 -13.12 -4.54
N THR A 451 -13.44 -14.21 -4.10
CA THR A 451 -14.48 -14.87 -4.91
C THR A 451 -15.70 -13.99 -5.07
N ALA A 452 -16.19 -13.35 -3.99
CA ALA A 452 -17.30 -12.40 -4.09
C ALA A 452 -16.96 -11.23 -5.01
N ILE A 453 -15.74 -10.68 -4.93
CA ILE A 453 -15.28 -9.59 -5.83
C ILE A 453 -15.24 -10.05 -7.29
N ARG A 454 -14.66 -11.22 -7.59
CA ARG A 454 -14.58 -11.74 -8.96
C ARG A 454 -15.96 -12.05 -9.54
N GLU A 455 -16.83 -12.73 -8.80
CA GLU A 455 -18.15 -13.15 -9.30
C GLU A 455 -19.13 -11.98 -9.46
N SER A 456 -18.90 -10.86 -8.78
CA SER A 456 -19.71 -9.65 -8.88
C SER A 456 -19.19 -8.61 -9.88
N ALA A 457 -17.98 -8.79 -10.41
CA ALA A 457 -17.34 -7.83 -11.30
C ALA A 457 -18.14 -7.61 -12.60
N THR A 458 -18.14 -6.36 -13.08
CA THR A 458 -18.85 -5.95 -14.29
C THR A 458 -17.96 -6.17 -15.52
N LYS A 459 -18.37 -7.07 -16.42
CA LYS A 459 -17.62 -7.29 -17.68
C LYS A 459 -17.64 -6.06 -18.56
N MET A 460 -16.47 -5.68 -19.07
CA MET A 460 -16.29 -4.60 -20.02
C MET A 460 -16.32 -5.12 -21.46
N ASP A 461 -17.11 -4.47 -22.31
CA ASP A 461 -17.24 -4.83 -23.71
C ASP A 461 -15.94 -4.61 -24.49
N GLY A 462 -15.58 -5.58 -25.34
CA GLY A 462 -14.38 -5.51 -26.18
C GLY A 462 -13.07 -5.90 -25.50
N TYR A 463 -13.12 -6.39 -24.26
CA TYR A 463 -11.97 -6.93 -23.54
C TYR A 463 -12.17 -8.42 -23.25
N SER A 464 -11.12 -9.22 -23.43
CA SER A 464 -11.12 -10.66 -23.12
C SER A 464 -10.82 -10.92 -21.64
N TYR A 465 -10.97 -12.17 -21.19
CA TYR A 465 -10.56 -12.55 -19.83
C TYR A 465 -9.06 -12.28 -19.56
N LEU A 466 -8.20 -12.37 -20.58
CA LEU A 466 -6.77 -12.06 -20.43
C LEU A 466 -6.53 -10.57 -20.20
N ASP A 467 -7.46 -9.73 -20.61
CA ASP A 467 -7.36 -8.28 -20.49
C ASP A 467 -7.88 -7.76 -19.14
N GLN A 468 -9.00 -8.32 -18.67
CA GLN A 468 -9.77 -7.75 -17.55
C GLN A 468 -10.06 -8.72 -16.40
N GLY A 469 -9.64 -9.99 -16.53
CA GLY A 469 -10.06 -11.04 -15.62
C GLY A 469 -11.58 -11.19 -15.61
N SER A 470 -12.15 -11.09 -14.41
CA SER A 470 -13.60 -11.19 -14.20
C SER A 470 -14.36 -9.92 -14.58
N GLY A 471 -13.66 -8.79 -14.73
CA GLY A 471 -14.23 -7.51 -15.11
C GLY A 471 -13.83 -6.36 -14.17
N TYR A 472 -14.53 -5.23 -14.31
CA TYR A 472 -14.36 -4.04 -13.49
C TYR A 472 -15.03 -4.22 -12.12
N ILE A 473 -14.34 -3.84 -11.04
CA ILE A 473 -14.80 -4.00 -9.67
C ILE A 473 -16.17 -3.35 -9.40
N ASN A 474 -17.04 -4.04 -8.66
CA ASN A 474 -18.38 -3.57 -8.27
C ASN A 474 -18.60 -3.86 -6.78
N VAL A 475 -18.47 -2.83 -5.93
CA VAL A 475 -18.49 -3.02 -4.47
C VAL A 475 -19.87 -3.38 -3.92
N ILE A 476 -20.94 -2.82 -4.49
CA ILE A 476 -22.31 -3.08 -4.04
C ILE A 476 -22.65 -4.57 -4.22
N GLU A 477 -22.41 -5.09 -5.42
CA GLU A 477 -22.68 -6.49 -5.74
C GLU A 477 -21.72 -7.43 -4.99
N ALA A 478 -20.45 -7.04 -4.82
CA ALA A 478 -19.50 -7.81 -4.02
C ALA A 478 -19.97 -7.94 -2.55
N PHE A 479 -20.44 -6.84 -1.95
CA PHE A 479 -20.98 -6.84 -0.59
C PHE A 479 -22.22 -7.73 -0.47
N ASN A 480 -23.18 -7.58 -1.39
CA ASN A 480 -24.40 -8.39 -1.42
C ASN A 480 -24.09 -9.89 -1.53
N LEU A 481 -23.13 -10.24 -2.40
CA LEU A 481 -22.72 -11.63 -2.62
C LEU A 481 -21.95 -12.19 -1.42
N LEU A 482 -21.03 -11.42 -0.84
CA LEU A 482 -20.28 -11.83 0.34
C LEU A 482 -21.21 -12.06 1.54
N LYS A 483 -22.16 -11.14 1.78
CA LYS A 483 -23.20 -11.29 2.80
C LYS A 483 -24.05 -12.53 2.58
N LYS A 484 -24.41 -12.84 1.32
CA LYS A 484 -25.12 -14.07 0.97
C LYS A 484 -24.29 -15.31 1.34
N TYR A 485 -23.01 -15.36 0.96
CA TYR A 485 -22.14 -16.49 1.30
C TYR A 485 -22.00 -16.72 2.80
N VAL A 486 -21.85 -15.66 3.59
CA VAL A 486 -21.78 -15.76 5.05
C VAL A 486 -23.07 -16.33 5.62
N ASN A 487 -24.24 -15.81 5.20
CA ASN A 487 -25.54 -16.31 5.64
C ASN A 487 -25.81 -17.77 5.25
N ASP A 488 -25.37 -18.18 4.05
CA ASP A 488 -25.51 -19.55 3.55
C ASP A 488 -24.50 -20.52 4.21
N GLY A 489 -23.59 -20.03 5.06
CA GLY A 489 -22.59 -20.83 5.77
C GLY A 489 -21.39 -21.24 4.93
N GLU A 490 -21.18 -20.59 3.77
CA GLU A 490 -20.13 -20.93 2.80
C GLU A 490 -18.70 -20.66 3.34
N VAL A 491 -18.57 -19.87 4.40
CA VAL A 491 -17.30 -19.70 5.13
C VAL A 491 -16.70 -21.05 5.55
N LYS A 492 -17.52 -22.06 5.85
CA LYS A 492 -17.08 -23.41 6.25
C LYS A 492 -16.99 -24.40 5.08
N ASN A 493 -17.39 -23.99 3.89
CA ASN A 493 -17.48 -24.84 2.70
C ASN A 493 -16.55 -24.37 1.57
N ILE A 494 -15.96 -23.18 1.71
CA ILE A 494 -15.08 -22.63 0.69
C ILE A 494 -13.90 -23.57 0.43
N GLU A 495 -13.69 -23.83 -0.85
CA GLU A 495 -12.60 -24.66 -1.33
C GLU A 495 -12.01 -24.03 -2.58
N THR A 496 -10.68 -24.07 -2.66
CA THR A 496 -9.93 -23.63 -3.83
C THR A 496 -9.38 -24.82 -4.60
N TYR A 497 -9.15 -24.62 -5.90
CA TYR A 497 -8.66 -25.67 -6.79
C TYR A 497 -7.49 -25.14 -7.59
N THR A 498 -6.38 -25.84 -7.54
CA THR A 498 -5.30 -25.65 -8.51
C THR A 498 -5.66 -26.41 -9.78
N ILE A 499 -5.81 -25.67 -10.86
CA ILE A 499 -6.01 -26.21 -12.21
C ILE A 499 -4.64 -26.26 -12.88
N THR A 500 -4.35 -27.34 -13.58
CA THR A 500 -3.13 -27.46 -14.38
C THR A 500 -3.45 -28.08 -15.73
N SER A 501 -2.92 -27.48 -16.79
CA SER A 501 -3.06 -27.96 -18.17
C SER A 501 -1.71 -28.05 -18.86
N ILE A 502 -1.72 -28.53 -20.10
CA ILE A 502 -0.52 -28.62 -20.93
C ILE A 502 -0.05 -27.23 -21.38
N ALA A 503 1.25 -26.98 -21.21
CA ALA A 503 1.94 -25.81 -21.70
C ALA A 503 3.36 -26.23 -22.17
N PRO A 504 3.52 -26.65 -23.43
CA PRO A 504 4.74 -27.31 -23.90
C PRO A 504 6.01 -26.45 -23.82
N ASN A 505 5.84 -25.13 -23.76
CA ASN A 505 6.95 -24.17 -23.68
C ASN A 505 7.39 -23.90 -22.22
N MET A 506 6.74 -24.52 -21.23
CA MET A 506 7.11 -24.41 -19.82
C MET A 506 8.13 -25.50 -19.42
N PRO A 507 9.01 -25.26 -18.43
CA PRO A 507 10.05 -26.21 -18.03
C PRO A 507 9.55 -27.62 -17.67
N ASP A 508 8.33 -27.74 -17.12
CA ASP A 508 7.69 -29.02 -16.78
C ASP A 508 6.51 -29.38 -17.70
N GLY A 509 6.33 -28.62 -18.79
CA GLY A 509 5.25 -28.81 -19.75
C GLY A 509 3.86 -28.44 -19.23
N LYS A 510 3.73 -27.68 -18.13
CA LYS A 510 2.45 -27.39 -17.47
C LYS A 510 2.26 -25.92 -17.11
N ALA A 511 1.00 -25.47 -17.08
CA ALA A 511 0.63 -24.13 -16.61
C ALA A 511 -0.78 -24.14 -15.96
N PRO A 512 -1.15 -23.09 -15.20
CA PRO A 512 -2.51 -22.90 -14.71
C PRO A 512 -3.58 -22.77 -15.80
N SER A 513 -3.17 -22.42 -17.02
CA SER A 513 -3.99 -22.29 -18.22
C SER A 513 -3.56 -23.29 -19.30
N LEU A 514 -4.46 -23.60 -20.25
CA LEU A 514 -4.05 -24.23 -21.51
C LEU A 514 -3.33 -23.18 -22.34
N TYR A 515 -2.03 -23.33 -22.53
CA TYR A 515 -1.22 -22.30 -23.15
C TYR A 515 -0.29 -22.88 -24.23
N LEU A 516 -0.71 -22.73 -25.48
CA LEU A 516 -0.01 -23.24 -26.66
C LEU A 516 0.56 -22.08 -27.49
N ARG A 517 1.78 -21.63 -27.14
CA ARG A 517 2.47 -20.54 -27.86
C ARG A 517 3.37 -21.03 -29.00
N ASN A 518 3.14 -22.24 -29.48
CA ASN A 518 3.85 -22.81 -30.63
C ASN A 518 2.87 -23.64 -31.48
N GLY A 519 2.68 -23.23 -32.74
CA GLY A 519 1.74 -23.85 -33.65
C GLY A 519 2.07 -25.29 -34.04
N SER A 520 3.30 -25.77 -33.78
CA SER A 520 3.68 -27.16 -34.06
C SER A 520 2.95 -28.19 -33.18
N PHE A 521 2.29 -27.75 -32.11
CA PHE A 521 1.48 -28.59 -31.22
C PHE A 521 0.02 -28.68 -31.65
N LEU A 522 -0.35 -28.02 -32.76
CA LEU A 522 -1.68 -28.05 -33.35
C LEU A 522 -1.63 -28.87 -34.66
N ASP A 523 -2.29 -30.02 -34.68
CA ASP A 523 -2.37 -30.95 -35.82
C ASP A 523 -3.82 -31.15 -36.33
N GLY A 524 -4.80 -30.49 -35.71
CA GLY A 524 -6.22 -30.53 -36.03
C GLY A 524 -7.02 -31.61 -35.29
N ASN A 525 -6.40 -32.46 -34.45
CA ASN A 525 -7.08 -33.46 -33.63
C ASN A 525 -6.55 -33.48 -32.18
N GLU A 526 -6.50 -32.31 -31.54
CA GLU A 526 -5.89 -32.18 -30.23
C GLU A 526 -6.82 -32.70 -29.11
N LYS A 527 -6.21 -33.30 -28.09
CA LYS A 527 -6.86 -33.62 -26.81
C LYS A 527 -6.06 -32.98 -25.69
N PHE A 528 -6.72 -32.14 -24.91
CA PHE A 528 -6.13 -31.47 -23.75
C PHE A 528 -6.68 -32.06 -22.46
N ASN A 529 -5.80 -32.25 -21.48
CA ASN A 529 -6.17 -32.73 -20.15
C ASN A 529 -6.03 -31.58 -19.15
N PHE A 530 -7.08 -31.34 -18.38
CA PHE A 530 -7.05 -30.46 -17.23
C PHE A 530 -7.02 -31.32 -15.96
N ILE A 531 -6.03 -31.09 -15.12
CA ILE A 531 -5.94 -31.68 -13.79
C ILE A 531 -6.49 -30.65 -12.83
N VAL A 532 -7.60 -30.98 -12.18
CA VAL A 532 -8.20 -30.14 -11.14
C VAL A 532 -7.90 -30.79 -9.80
N ARG A 533 -7.05 -30.13 -9.00
CA ARG A 533 -6.66 -30.59 -7.67
C ARG A 533 -7.32 -29.71 -6.62
N ARG A 534 -8.00 -30.33 -5.67
CA ARG A 534 -8.49 -29.67 -4.46
C ARG A 534 -7.30 -29.23 -3.60
N ASN A 535 -7.28 -27.98 -3.16
CA ASN A 535 -6.20 -27.45 -2.33
C ASN A 535 -6.36 -27.81 -0.86
N ASN A 536 -7.59 -28.16 -0.45
CA ASN A 536 -7.97 -28.53 0.91
C ASN A 536 -7.58 -27.45 1.90
N PHE A 537 -7.89 -26.21 1.53
CA PHE A 537 -7.49 -25.01 2.25
C PHE A 537 -7.92 -25.06 3.74
N GLN A 538 -9.10 -25.63 4.02
CA GLN A 538 -9.66 -25.72 5.37
C GLN A 538 -9.26 -27.00 6.13
N GLN A 539 -8.42 -27.86 5.55
CA GLN A 539 -8.02 -29.14 6.12
C GLN A 539 -9.20 -30.07 6.47
N VAL A 540 -10.25 -30.08 5.64
CA VAL A 540 -11.47 -30.89 5.85
C VAL A 540 -11.51 -32.04 4.85
N ASP A 541 -11.48 -33.29 5.31
CA ASP A 541 -11.44 -34.47 4.44
C ASP A 541 -12.75 -34.74 3.67
N LYS A 542 -13.89 -34.28 4.19
CA LYS A 542 -15.22 -34.49 3.60
C LYS A 542 -15.83 -33.16 3.16
N PHE A 543 -16.12 -33.03 1.87
CA PHE A 543 -16.87 -31.90 1.33
C PHE A 543 -17.84 -32.41 0.25
N TYR A 544 -18.98 -31.74 0.11
CA TYR A 544 -19.97 -32.03 -0.91
C TYR A 544 -20.13 -30.77 -1.76
N ARG A 545 -19.82 -30.85 -3.06
CA ARG A 545 -20.16 -29.80 -4.02
C ARG A 545 -20.99 -30.41 -5.15
N VAL A 546 -22.17 -29.86 -5.39
CA VAL A 546 -22.97 -30.18 -6.56
C VAL A 546 -22.51 -29.26 -7.68
N TYR A 547 -21.82 -29.80 -8.67
CA TYR A 547 -21.52 -29.05 -9.89
C TYR A 547 -22.79 -29.01 -10.76
N LYS A 548 -23.21 -27.82 -11.17
CA LYS A 548 -24.11 -27.69 -12.32
C LYS A 548 -23.21 -27.71 -13.56
N ILE A 549 -23.28 -28.80 -14.33
CA ILE A 549 -22.57 -28.95 -15.61
C ILE A 549 -23.19 -27.98 -16.62
#